data_AF-A0A1N7BBE1-F1
#
_entry.id   AF-A0A1N7BBE1-F1
#
_cell.length_a   1.000
_cell.length_b   1.000
_cell.length_c   1.000
_cell.angle_alpha   90.00
_cell.angle_beta   90.00
_cell.angle_gamma   90.00
#
_symmetry.space_group_name_H-M   'P 1'
#
loop_
_entity.id
_entity.type
_entity.pdbx_description
1 polymer ?
#
loop_
_entity_poly.entity_id
_entity_poly.type
_entity_poly.pdbx_seq_one_letter_code
_entity_poly.pdbx_strand_id
1 'polypeptide(L)'
;MKKVNEGGDTAWDAARPSEAHLSRYHRSYKMTTDHPERFYRLWQEAMAHALLLEQQGDRTYPLHAGLTAMQMAEGARSHARFFAFMLAEAPAQEVAHLETKIAVHTDMASDPDEIRRSRTAWMVEAALQQDARDLGITLTKTPTAPGGESWH
;
A
#
# COMPACT_ATOMS: atom_id res chain seq x y z
N MET A 1 29.29 -20.80 -50.03
CA MET A 1 28.05 -20.00 -49.89
C MET A 1 27.17 -20.64 -48.82
N LYS A 2 27.14 -20.06 -47.60
CA LYS A 2 26.15 -20.39 -46.59
C LYS A 2 25.00 -19.40 -46.76
N LYS A 3 23.83 -19.88 -47.17
CA LYS A 3 22.59 -19.09 -47.09
C LYS A 3 22.26 -18.97 -45.60
N VAL A 4 22.33 -17.74 -45.08
CA VAL A 4 21.78 -17.41 -43.77
C VAL A 4 20.27 -17.35 -43.96
N ASN A 5 19.51 -18.09 -43.16
CA ASN A 5 18.05 -17.99 -43.12
C ASN A 5 17.69 -16.63 -42.54
N GLU A 6 17.50 -15.64 -43.41
CA GLU A 6 16.74 -14.43 -43.14
C GLU A 6 15.25 -14.81 -43.21
N GLY A 7 14.66 -15.21 -42.09
CA GLY A 7 13.28 -15.67 -42.11
C GLY A 7 12.82 -16.24 -40.79
N GLY A 8 12.68 -15.37 -39.79
CA GLY A 8 12.06 -15.73 -38.52
C GLY A 8 11.94 -14.53 -37.59
N ASP A 9 10.73 -14.01 -37.47
CA ASP A 9 10.23 -13.38 -36.24
C ASP A 9 10.54 -11.91 -35.89
N THR A 10 10.50 -11.01 -36.87
CA THR A 10 10.49 -9.56 -36.58
C THR A 10 9.26 -9.11 -35.77
N ALA A 11 8.13 -9.81 -35.86
CA ALA A 11 6.92 -9.53 -35.08
C ALA A 11 7.05 -9.93 -33.59
N TRP A 12 7.82 -10.99 -33.28
CA TRP A 12 8.08 -11.41 -31.91
C TRP A 12 9.18 -10.56 -31.25
N ASP A 13 10.10 -10.01 -32.04
CA ASP A 13 11.18 -9.15 -31.53
C ASP A 13 10.69 -7.74 -31.16
N ALA A 14 9.74 -7.18 -31.93
CA ALA A 14 9.09 -5.91 -31.61
C ALA A 14 8.17 -5.97 -30.36
N ALA A 15 7.73 -7.17 -29.97
CA ALA A 15 6.93 -7.40 -28.77
C ALA A 15 7.77 -7.56 -27.49
N ARG A 16 9.10 -7.63 -27.60
CA ARG A 16 9.98 -7.74 -26.43
C ARG A 16 10.04 -6.42 -25.67
N PRO A 17 10.22 -6.47 -24.33
CA PRO A 17 10.45 -5.25 -23.57
C PRO A 17 11.65 -4.49 -24.10
N SER A 18 11.47 -3.18 -24.33
CA SER A 18 12.59 -2.29 -24.61
C SER A 18 13.49 -2.16 -23.38
N GLU A 19 14.71 -1.66 -23.57
CA GLU A 19 15.61 -1.35 -22.45
C GLU A 19 14.97 -0.39 -21.44
N ALA A 20 14.15 0.56 -21.93
CA ALA A 20 13.41 1.47 -21.06
C ALA A 20 12.34 0.74 -20.21
N HIS A 21 11.69 -0.28 -20.76
CA HIS A 21 10.76 -1.15 -20.01
C HIS A 21 11.52 -1.98 -18.97
N LEU A 22 12.60 -2.65 -19.36
CA LEU A 22 13.42 -3.46 -18.44
C LEU A 22 13.99 -2.62 -17.29
N SER A 23 14.51 -1.43 -17.60
CA SER A 23 14.96 -0.47 -16.60
C SER A 23 13.86 -0.02 -15.65
N ARG A 24 12.62 0.16 -16.14
CA ARG A 24 11.46 0.46 -15.29
C ARG A 24 11.13 -0.72 -14.36
N TYR A 25 11.07 -1.93 -14.91
CA TYR A 25 10.75 -3.14 -14.14
C TYR A 25 11.81 -3.44 -13.08
N HIS A 26 13.10 -3.28 -13.41
CA HIS A 26 14.18 -3.43 -12.44
C HIS A 26 14.05 -2.44 -11.28
N ARG A 27 13.74 -1.15 -11.57
CA ARG A 27 13.47 -0.18 -10.49
C ARG A 27 12.26 -0.58 -9.66
N SER A 28 11.14 -0.93 -10.30
CA SER A 28 9.92 -1.36 -9.60
C SER A 28 10.15 -2.60 -8.74
N TYR A 29 10.88 -3.59 -9.24
CA TYR A 29 11.22 -4.81 -8.51
C TYR A 29 11.99 -4.48 -7.23
N LYS A 30 13.13 -3.77 -7.33
CA LYS A 30 13.90 -3.34 -6.15
C LYS A 30 13.08 -2.52 -5.16
N MET A 31 12.18 -1.72 -5.71
CA MET A 31 11.27 -0.90 -4.91
C MET A 31 10.29 -1.74 -4.08
N THR A 32 9.77 -2.83 -4.60
CA THR A 32 8.76 -3.64 -3.90
C THR A 32 9.37 -4.80 -3.10
N THR A 33 10.55 -5.29 -3.46
CA THR A 33 11.16 -6.47 -2.82
C THR A 33 12.22 -6.16 -1.77
N ASP A 34 13.09 -5.17 -2.03
CA ASP A 34 14.32 -5.03 -1.24
C ASP A 34 14.13 -4.18 0.02
N HIS A 35 13.10 -3.32 0.02
CA HIS A 35 12.89 -2.32 1.08
C HIS A 35 11.40 -2.11 1.42
N PRO A 36 10.62 -3.16 1.76
CA PRO A 36 9.21 -3.00 2.10
C PRO A 36 8.96 -2.09 3.32
N GLU A 37 9.91 -2.02 4.26
CA GLU A 37 9.87 -1.19 5.47
C GLU A 37 9.69 0.30 5.17
N ARG A 38 10.15 0.78 4.01
CA ARG A 38 9.97 2.18 3.62
C ARG A 38 8.50 2.54 3.46
N PHE A 39 7.65 1.60 3.04
CA PHE A 39 6.23 1.84 2.83
C PHE A 39 5.52 2.03 4.16
N TYR A 40 5.98 1.37 5.21
CA TYR A 40 5.50 1.65 6.56
C TYR A 40 5.82 3.08 6.98
N ARG A 41 7.06 3.54 6.78
CA ARG A 41 7.43 4.92 7.10
C ARG A 41 6.60 5.93 6.31
N LEU A 42 6.41 5.70 5.01
CA LEU A 42 5.62 6.58 4.14
C LEU A 42 4.13 6.58 4.51
N TRP A 43 3.61 5.43 4.96
CA TRP A 43 2.27 5.33 5.53
C TRP A 43 2.15 6.19 6.80
N GLN A 44 3.09 6.05 7.75
CA GLN A 44 3.10 6.84 8.99
C GLN A 44 3.15 8.35 8.70
N GLU A 45 4.01 8.76 7.77
CA GLU A 45 4.14 10.16 7.35
C GLU A 45 2.83 10.69 6.75
N ALA A 46 2.21 9.94 5.84
CA ALA A 46 0.95 10.32 5.22
C ALA A 46 -0.20 10.40 6.23
N MET A 47 -0.28 9.46 7.18
CA MET A 47 -1.28 9.49 8.26
C MET A 47 -1.07 10.69 9.20
N ALA A 48 0.18 10.97 9.58
CA ALA A 48 0.49 12.15 10.40
C ALA A 48 0.09 13.45 9.68
N HIS A 49 0.35 13.57 8.38
CA HIS A 49 -0.09 14.71 7.58
C HIS A 49 -1.61 14.82 7.50
N ALA A 50 -2.34 13.71 7.33
CA ALA A 50 -3.80 13.72 7.34
C ALA A 50 -4.35 14.30 8.65
N LEU A 51 -3.86 13.83 9.79
CA LEU A 51 -4.29 14.30 11.11
C LEU A 51 -3.98 15.79 11.33
N LEU A 52 -2.81 16.26 10.90
CA LEU A 52 -2.43 17.68 10.98
C LEU A 52 -3.31 18.57 10.10
N LEU A 53 -3.71 18.07 8.92
CA LEU A 53 -4.61 18.79 8.01
C LEU A 53 -6.04 18.83 8.54
N GLU A 54 -6.53 17.75 9.14
CA GLU A 54 -7.86 17.68 9.77
C GLU A 54 -8.00 18.70 10.91
N GLN A 55 -6.94 18.97 11.65
CA GLN A 55 -6.91 20.00 12.70
C GLN A 55 -7.03 21.43 12.14
N GLN A 56 -6.82 21.63 10.84
CA GLN A 56 -6.84 22.93 10.16
C GLN A 56 -8.06 23.08 9.26
N GLY A 57 -9.23 22.55 9.66
CA GLY A 57 -10.42 22.41 8.79
C GLY A 57 -10.83 23.67 8.00
N ASP A 58 -10.65 24.86 8.57
CA ASP A 58 -11.01 26.14 7.93
C ASP A 58 -9.98 26.64 6.90
N ARG A 59 -8.78 26.04 6.87
CA ARG A 59 -7.70 26.46 5.98
C ARG A 59 -8.00 26.03 4.55
N THR A 60 -7.67 26.91 3.61
CA THR A 60 -7.68 26.64 2.17
C THR A 60 -6.28 26.75 1.59
N TYR A 61 -6.06 26.07 0.46
CA TYR A 61 -4.79 25.98 -0.22
C TYR A 61 -4.89 26.54 -1.65
N PRO A 62 -4.71 27.86 -1.87
CA PRO A 62 -4.94 28.50 -3.16
C PRO A 62 -4.10 27.95 -4.31
N LEU A 63 -2.84 27.59 -4.04
CA LEU A 63 -1.93 27.01 -5.03
C LEU A 63 -2.28 25.56 -5.41
N HIS A 64 -3.19 24.92 -4.67
CA HIS A 64 -3.65 23.56 -4.88
C HIS A 64 -5.12 23.58 -5.31
N ALA A 65 -5.45 24.37 -6.34
CA ALA A 65 -6.80 24.54 -6.88
C ALA A 65 -7.85 24.99 -5.83
N GLY A 66 -7.42 25.66 -4.77
CA GLY A 66 -8.31 26.14 -3.71
C GLY A 66 -8.88 25.04 -2.82
N LEU A 67 -8.27 23.84 -2.80
CA LEU A 67 -8.72 22.75 -1.94
C LEU A 67 -8.70 23.13 -0.46
N THR A 68 -9.68 22.63 0.29
CA THR A 68 -9.73 22.78 1.75
C THR A 68 -8.74 21.85 2.44
N ALA A 69 -8.41 22.14 3.69
CA ALA A 69 -7.57 21.24 4.49
C ALA A 69 -8.19 19.84 4.63
N MET A 70 -9.52 19.75 4.74
CA MET A 70 -10.24 18.47 4.77
C MET A 70 -10.06 17.68 3.46
N GLN A 71 -10.10 18.34 2.30
CA GLN A 71 -9.86 17.68 1.01
C GLN A 71 -8.39 17.25 0.86
N MET A 72 -7.45 18.06 1.33
CA MET A 72 -6.03 17.71 1.37
C MET A 72 -5.77 16.54 2.33
N ALA A 73 -6.46 16.50 3.47
CA ALA A 73 -6.37 15.40 4.43
C ALA A 73 -6.85 14.08 3.82
N GLU A 74 -7.96 14.08 3.08
CA GLU A 74 -8.44 12.89 2.37
C GLU A 74 -7.45 12.44 1.27
N GLY A 75 -6.75 13.40 0.63
CA GLY A 75 -5.63 13.09 -0.26
C GLY A 75 -4.46 12.42 0.46
N ALA A 76 -4.11 12.89 1.66
CA ALA A 76 -3.09 12.28 2.50
C ALA A 76 -3.50 10.87 2.97
N ARG A 77 -4.76 10.66 3.39
CA ARG A 77 -5.31 9.32 3.70
C ARG A 77 -5.30 8.40 2.49
N SER A 78 -5.60 8.92 1.30
CA SER A 78 -5.50 8.14 0.06
C SER A 78 -4.07 7.68 -0.24
N HIS A 79 -3.07 8.53 0.01
CA HIS A 79 -1.66 8.13 -0.05
C HIS A 79 -1.30 7.11 1.03
N ALA A 80 -1.78 7.27 2.27
CA ALA A 80 -1.57 6.28 3.31
C ALA A 80 -2.13 4.92 2.87
N ARG A 81 -3.38 4.84 2.39
CA ARG A 81 -3.97 3.61 1.85
C ARG A 81 -3.12 2.97 0.75
N PHE A 82 -2.58 3.78 -0.16
CA PHE A 82 -1.67 3.28 -1.19
C PHE A 82 -0.43 2.62 -0.59
N PHE A 83 0.23 3.26 0.38
CA PHE A 83 1.41 2.68 1.03
C PHE A 83 1.09 1.47 1.91
N ALA A 84 -0.08 1.45 2.57
CA ALA A 84 -0.56 0.27 3.28
C ALA A 84 -0.74 -0.91 2.32
N PHE A 85 -1.31 -0.66 1.13
CA PHE A 85 -1.43 -1.68 0.09
C PHE A 85 -0.07 -2.16 -0.43
N MET A 86 0.86 -1.25 -0.71
CA MET A 86 2.22 -1.61 -1.16
C MET A 86 2.98 -2.41 -0.09
N LEU A 87 2.82 -2.07 1.19
CA LEU A 87 3.38 -2.84 2.29
C LEU A 87 2.76 -4.25 2.34
N ALA A 88 1.45 -4.36 2.16
CA ALA A 88 0.74 -5.64 2.17
C ALA A 88 1.11 -6.54 0.98
N GLU A 89 1.37 -5.96 -0.19
CA GLU A 89 1.71 -6.68 -1.43
C GLU A 89 2.99 -7.51 -1.32
N ALA A 90 4.03 -6.98 -0.68
CA ALA A 90 5.31 -7.68 -0.51
C ALA A 90 5.18 -8.79 0.57
N PRO A 91 5.38 -10.08 0.27
CA PRO A 91 5.27 -11.15 1.26
C PRO A 91 6.18 -10.94 2.48
N ALA A 92 5.67 -11.26 3.67
CA ALA A 92 6.50 -11.21 4.87
C ALA A 92 7.53 -12.36 4.86
N GLN A 93 8.81 -12.03 4.93
CA GLN A 93 9.90 -13.00 5.00
C GLN A 93 10.33 -13.30 6.44
N GLU A 94 9.99 -12.41 7.37
CA GLU A 94 10.31 -12.51 8.78
C GLU A 94 9.20 -11.89 9.64
N VAL A 95 9.25 -12.19 10.95
CA VAL A 95 8.23 -11.75 11.92
C VAL A 95 8.10 -10.23 11.96
N ALA A 96 9.20 -9.49 11.88
CA ALA A 96 9.19 -8.02 11.92
C ALA A 96 8.39 -7.39 10.76
N HIS A 97 8.40 -8.02 9.57
CA HIS A 97 7.56 -7.57 8.45
C HIS A 97 6.08 -7.76 8.78
N LEU A 98 5.72 -8.92 9.36
CA LEU A 98 4.35 -9.22 9.77
C LEU A 98 3.86 -8.25 10.87
N GLU A 99 4.70 -7.95 11.86
CA GLU A 99 4.39 -6.97 12.93
C GLU A 99 4.07 -5.59 12.35
N THR A 100 4.83 -5.16 11.35
CA THR A 100 4.61 -3.89 10.66
C THR A 100 3.25 -3.86 9.94
N LYS A 101 2.88 -4.96 9.26
CA LYS A 101 1.55 -5.12 8.64
C LYS A 101 0.43 -5.14 9.69
N ILE A 102 0.65 -5.81 10.83
CA ILE A 102 -0.29 -5.84 11.96
C ILE A 102 -0.54 -4.42 12.48
N ALA A 103 0.50 -3.61 12.64
CA ALA A 103 0.37 -2.24 13.12
C ALA A 103 -0.52 -1.41 12.18
N VAL A 104 -0.24 -1.45 10.87
CA VAL A 104 -1.04 -0.74 9.85
C VAL A 104 -2.49 -1.23 9.84
N HIS A 105 -2.71 -2.54 9.81
CA HIS A 105 -4.06 -3.10 9.81
C HIS A 105 -4.84 -2.70 11.07
N THR A 106 -4.21 -2.79 12.24
CA THR A 106 -4.85 -2.46 13.52
C THR A 106 -5.30 -1.00 13.55
N ASP A 107 -4.45 -0.08 13.10
CA ASP A 107 -4.79 1.34 13.02
C ASP A 107 -5.98 1.56 12.08
N MET A 108 -5.91 1.04 10.84
CA MET A 108 -7.00 1.17 9.86
C MET A 108 -8.31 0.52 10.32
N ALA A 109 -8.24 -0.62 11.01
CA ALA A 109 -9.41 -1.33 11.52
C ALA A 109 -10.04 -0.64 12.73
N SER A 110 -9.32 0.25 13.40
CA SER A 110 -9.82 1.02 14.54
C SER A 110 -10.63 2.25 14.13
N ASP A 111 -10.55 2.67 12.87
CA ASP A 111 -11.28 3.81 12.30
C ASP A 111 -12.49 3.31 11.46
N PRO A 112 -13.73 3.36 11.99
CA PRO A 112 -14.91 2.88 11.26
C PRO A 112 -15.16 3.64 9.96
N ASP A 113 -14.76 4.91 9.93
CA ASP A 113 -14.89 5.75 8.75
C ASP A 113 -13.91 5.32 7.66
N GLU A 114 -12.70 4.90 8.04
CA GLU A 114 -11.73 4.32 7.11
C GLU A 114 -12.26 3.00 6.48
N ILE A 115 -12.87 2.13 7.29
CA ILE A 115 -13.52 0.89 6.81
C ILE A 115 -14.68 1.18 5.84
N ARG A 116 -15.43 2.26 6.07
CA ARG A 116 -16.52 2.68 5.18
C ARG A 116 -16.01 3.30 3.88
N ARG A 117 -14.91 4.05 3.93
CA ARG A 117 -14.34 4.81 2.80
C ARG A 117 -13.51 3.95 1.86
N SER A 118 -12.85 2.90 2.37
CA SER A 118 -11.90 2.10 1.59
C SER A 118 -11.98 0.60 1.87
N ARG A 119 -11.60 -0.20 0.87
CA ARG A 119 -11.41 -1.65 1.01
C ARG A 119 -9.97 -2.04 1.36
N THR A 120 -9.06 -1.09 1.44
CA THR A 120 -7.64 -1.34 1.73
C THR A 120 -7.45 -2.13 3.02
N ALA A 121 -8.16 -1.82 4.10
CA ALA A 121 -8.03 -2.55 5.36
C ALA A 121 -8.30 -4.07 5.19
N TRP A 122 -9.32 -4.44 4.42
CA TRP A 122 -9.65 -5.85 4.15
C TRP A 122 -8.61 -6.54 3.29
N MET A 123 -8.02 -5.82 2.32
CA MET A 123 -6.94 -6.34 1.49
C MET A 123 -5.67 -6.58 2.31
N VAL A 124 -5.35 -5.65 3.21
CA VAL A 124 -4.23 -5.78 4.16
C VAL A 124 -4.48 -6.95 5.11
N GLU A 125 -5.71 -7.10 5.64
CA GLU A 125 -6.07 -8.24 6.51
C GLU A 125 -5.86 -9.58 5.79
N ALA A 126 -6.29 -9.68 4.53
CA ALA A 126 -6.13 -10.90 3.74
C ALA A 126 -4.66 -11.25 3.50
N ALA A 127 -3.82 -10.27 3.16
CA ALA A 127 -2.39 -10.46 3.00
C ALA A 127 -1.73 -10.91 4.32
N LEU A 128 -2.08 -10.24 5.42
CA LEU A 128 -1.58 -10.53 6.76
C LEU A 128 -1.94 -11.94 7.24
N GLN A 129 -3.16 -12.42 6.94
CA GLN A 129 -3.54 -13.81 7.21
C GLN A 129 -2.73 -14.81 6.40
N GLN A 130 -2.40 -14.48 5.15
CA GLN A 130 -1.58 -15.35 4.31
C GLN A 130 -0.13 -15.39 4.79
N ASP A 131 0.47 -14.23 5.06
CA ASP A 131 1.83 -14.11 5.58
C ASP A 131 2.00 -14.87 6.91
N ALA A 132 1.02 -14.76 7.81
CA ALA A 132 1.06 -15.49 9.08
C ALA A 132 1.03 -17.00 8.87
N ARG A 133 0.22 -17.52 7.93
CA ARG A 133 0.22 -18.95 7.58
C ARG A 133 1.57 -19.38 7.03
N ASP A 134 2.16 -18.60 6.14
CA ASP A 134 3.45 -18.91 5.51
C ASP A 134 4.60 -18.92 6.54
N LEU A 135 4.51 -18.08 7.57
CA LEU A 135 5.43 -18.04 8.70
C LEU A 135 5.11 -19.05 9.82
N GLY A 136 4.02 -19.82 9.71
CA GLY A 136 3.59 -20.77 10.75
C GLY A 136 3.06 -20.10 12.03
N ILE A 137 2.60 -18.86 11.94
CA ILE A 137 2.09 -18.03 13.03
C ILE A 137 0.55 -18.10 13.06
N THR A 138 -0.01 -18.35 14.23
CA THR A 138 -1.47 -18.24 14.43
C THR A 138 -1.82 -16.83 14.90
N LEU A 139 -2.56 -16.10 14.07
CA LEU A 139 -3.12 -14.80 14.45
C LEU A 139 -4.38 -14.99 15.30
N THR A 140 -4.47 -14.27 16.39
CA THR A 140 -5.67 -14.19 17.22
C THR A 140 -6.22 -12.78 17.19
N LYS A 141 -7.54 -12.65 16.99
CA LYS A 141 -8.21 -11.35 17.15
C LYS A 141 -8.17 -10.99 18.63
N THR A 142 -7.62 -9.83 18.96
CA THR A 142 -7.78 -9.28 20.30
C THR A 142 -9.27 -8.98 20.53
N PRO A 143 -9.88 -9.49 21.61
CA PRO A 143 -11.28 -9.20 21.89
C PRO A 143 -11.47 -7.69 22.06
N THR A 144 -12.31 -7.07 21.24
CA THR A 144 -12.80 -5.72 21.51
C THR A 144 -13.66 -5.81 22.77
N ALA A 145 -13.36 -5.02 23.80
CA ALA A 145 -14.10 -5.05 25.06
C ALA A 145 -15.62 -4.89 24.80
N PRO A 146 -16.49 -5.66 25.48
CA PRO A 146 -17.92 -5.56 25.28
C PRO A 146 -18.38 -4.19 25.82
N GLY A 147 -18.72 -3.26 24.92
CA GLY A 147 -19.25 -1.94 25.31
C GLY A 147 -19.05 -0.78 24.34
N GLY A 148 -18.33 -0.94 23.23
CA GLY A 148 -18.27 0.08 22.18
C GLY A 148 -19.53 0.03 21.32
N GLU A 149 -20.42 1.01 21.47
CA GLU A 149 -21.69 1.13 20.75
C GLU A 149 -21.51 0.94 19.23
N SER A 150 -22.22 -0.06 18.69
CA SER A 150 -22.40 -0.24 17.26
C SER A 150 -23.33 0.87 16.74
N TRP A 151 -22.77 1.85 16.05
CA TRP A 151 -23.59 2.76 15.25
C TRP A 151 -23.89 2.08 13.91
N HIS A 152 -25.17 1.68 13.75
CA HIS A 152 -25.76 1.20 12.51
C HIS A 152 -25.87 2.32 11.46
#